data_AF-A0A1G0E772-F1
#
_entry.id   AF-A0A1G0E772-F1
#
_cell.length_a   1.000
_cell.length_b   1.000
_cell.length_c   1.000
_cell.angle_alpha   90.00
_cell.angle_beta   90.00
_cell.angle_gamma   90.00
#
_symmetry.space_group_name_H-M   'P 1'
#
loop_
_entity.id
_entity.type
_entity.pdbx_description
1 polymer ?
#
loop_
_entity_poly.entity_id
_entity_poly.type
_entity_poly.pdbx_seq_one_letter_code
_entity_poly.pdbx_strand_id
1 'polypeptide(L)'
;MTNYRGTNHRPTHPKIFVWAHTERAEIEYFQEFKNHLKTALLIPKKAVCWDPWELIKKVIAWKEKDKLGKQEICEEDGDQIWCVFDVDAFYENQPEKLLKAIENAHENNIKIAYINECFELWIFMHLEKPTSPIPRKNLEKKNPASF
;
A
#
# COMPACT_ATOMS: atom_id res chain seq x y z
N MET A 1 17.53 -15.53 -23.47
CA MET A 1 18.71 -15.25 -22.63
C MET A 1 18.29 -14.22 -21.60
N THR A 2 17.88 -14.68 -20.42
CA THR A 2 17.36 -13.87 -19.32
C THR A 2 18.52 -13.58 -18.36
N ASN A 3 18.83 -12.30 -18.18
CA ASN A 3 19.89 -11.86 -17.27
C ASN A 3 19.36 -11.94 -15.84
N TYR A 4 19.64 -13.07 -15.19
CA TYR A 4 19.54 -13.20 -13.73
C TYR A 4 20.50 -12.21 -13.06
N ARG A 5 20.05 -11.60 -11.97
CA ARG A 5 20.88 -10.76 -11.11
C ARG A 5 21.86 -11.63 -10.31
N GLY A 6 22.98 -11.98 -10.93
CA GLY A 6 24.16 -12.55 -10.28
C GLY A 6 24.02 -14.00 -9.81
N THR A 7 24.82 -14.88 -10.40
CA THR A 7 24.88 -16.35 -10.21
C THR A 7 25.37 -16.84 -8.85
N ASN A 8 25.28 -16.04 -7.79
CA ASN A 8 25.58 -16.44 -6.42
C ASN A 8 24.61 -15.72 -5.47
N HIS A 9 23.46 -16.31 -5.16
CA HIS A 9 22.50 -15.69 -4.23
C HIS A 9 22.22 -16.57 -3.03
N ARG A 10 22.57 -16.06 -1.85
CA ARG A 10 21.81 -16.33 -0.62
C ARG A 10 20.34 -16.01 -0.94
N PRO A 11 19.35 -16.83 -0.54
CA PRO A 11 17.95 -16.47 -0.70
C PRO A 11 17.71 -15.13 0.01
N THR A 12 17.44 -14.08 -0.76
CA THR A 12 17.01 -12.80 -0.22
C THR A 12 15.55 -12.95 0.18
N HIS A 13 15.18 -12.40 1.33
CA HIS A 13 13.80 -12.44 1.76
C HIS A 13 12.95 -11.55 0.84
N PRO A 14 11.75 -12.00 0.42
CA PRO A 14 10.88 -11.21 -0.43
C PRO A 14 10.54 -9.85 0.17
N LYS A 15 10.51 -8.82 -0.67
CA LYS A 15 10.10 -7.46 -0.30
C LYS A 15 8.63 -7.22 -0.62
N ILE A 16 8.00 -6.35 0.16
CA ILE A 16 6.62 -5.93 -0.01
C ILE A 16 6.62 -4.42 -0.24
N PHE A 17 6.28 -4.01 -1.45
CA PHE A 17 6.07 -2.62 -1.83
C PHE A 17 4.62 -2.26 -1.58
N VAL A 18 4.36 -1.32 -0.68
CA VAL A 18 3.00 -0.91 -0.30
C VAL A 18 2.75 0.51 -0.78
N TRP A 19 1.79 0.67 -1.67
CA TRP A 19 1.36 1.95 -2.22
C TRP A 19 0.00 2.32 -1.63
N ALA A 20 -0.13 3.53 -1.12
CA ALA A 20 -1.41 4.05 -0.68
C ALA A 20 -1.62 5.49 -1.19
N HIS A 21 -2.89 5.85 -1.28
CA HIS A 21 -3.33 7.20 -1.59
C HIS A 21 -2.84 8.20 -0.54
N THR A 22 -2.64 9.48 -0.92
CA THR A 22 -2.30 10.54 0.02
C THR A 22 -3.47 11.43 0.39
N GLU A 23 -3.82 11.35 1.67
CA GLU A 23 -4.03 12.50 2.56
C GLU A 23 -3.95 12.08 4.05
N ARG A 24 -3.68 10.79 4.35
CA ARG A 24 -3.90 10.16 5.67
C ARG A 24 -2.79 9.19 6.12
N ALA A 25 -3.04 8.62 7.30
CA ALA A 25 -2.22 7.83 8.20
C ALA A 25 -1.69 6.49 7.67
N GLU A 26 -2.11 6.00 6.49
CA GLU A 26 -1.83 4.63 6.08
C GLU A 26 -0.34 4.42 5.75
N ILE A 27 0.23 5.30 4.91
CA ILE A 27 1.68 5.24 4.60
C ILE A 27 2.51 5.50 5.84
N GLU A 28 2.07 6.41 6.70
CA GLU A 28 2.74 6.71 7.98
C GLU A 28 2.73 5.48 8.89
N TYR A 29 1.58 4.81 9.02
CA TYR A 29 1.44 3.55 9.75
C TYR A 29 2.40 2.47 9.19
N PHE A 30 2.43 2.25 7.86
CA PHE A 30 3.35 1.26 7.29
C PHE A 30 4.82 1.65 7.47
N GLN A 31 5.13 2.94 7.50
CA GLN A 31 6.47 3.45 7.77
C GLN A 31 6.87 3.24 9.24
N GLU A 32 5.97 3.52 10.19
CA GLU A 32 6.17 3.23 11.61
C GLU A 32 6.27 1.74 11.86
N PHE A 33 5.41 0.93 11.27
CA PHE A 33 5.41 -0.52 11.39
C PHE A 33 6.73 -1.12 10.87
N LYS A 34 7.23 -0.61 9.73
CA LYS A 34 8.56 -0.94 9.22
C LYS A 34 9.66 -0.61 10.25
N ASN A 35 9.61 0.59 10.83
CA ASN A 35 10.59 1.05 11.83
C ASN A 35 10.54 0.20 13.11
N HIS A 36 9.33 -0.12 13.58
CA HIS A 36 9.08 -0.95 14.75
C HIS A 36 9.65 -2.37 14.57
N LEU A 37 9.39 -2.99 13.42
CA LEU A 37 9.93 -4.31 13.07
C LEU A 37 11.41 -4.29 12.67
N LYS A 38 12.00 -3.10 12.47
CA LYS A 38 13.37 -2.90 11.96
C LYS A 38 13.65 -3.71 10.68
N THR A 39 12.65 -3.80 9.80
CA THR A 39 12.72 -4.62 8.59
C THR A 39 13.00 -3.79 7.34
N ALA A 40 13.92 -4.25 6.50
CA ALA A 40 14.14 -3.67 5.17
C ALA A 40 13.15 -4.22 4.12
N LEU A 41 12.35 -5.23 4.48
CA LEU A 41 11.48 -5.95 3.55
C LEU A 41 10.19 -5.20 3.24
N LEU A 42 9.73 -4.33 4.15
CA LEU A 42 8.56 -3.48 3.92
C LEU A 42 9.00 -2.14 3.31
N ILE A 43 8.43 -1.78 2.16
CA ILE A 43 8.77 -0.58 1.40
C ILE A 43 7.49 0.22 1.13
N PRO A 44 7.10 1.11 2.05
CA PRO A 44 6.02 2.05 1.82
C PRO A 44 6.39 3.03 0.69
N LYS A 45 5.47 3.28 -0.22
CA LYS A 45 5.62 4.22 -1.36
C LYS A 45 4.37 5.11 -1.40
N LYS A 46 4.60 6.43 -1.43
CA LYS A 46 3.54 7.44 -1.41
C LYS A 46 3.06 7.78 -2.83
N ALA A 47 1.74 7.81 -3.07
CA ALA A 47 1.17 8.28 -4.34
C ALA A 47 -0.07 9.17 -4.13
N VAL A 48 0.00 10.41 -4.64
CA VAL A 48 -1.12 11.37 -4.59
C VAL A 48 -2.10 11.06 -5.72
N CYS A 49 -3.32 10.61 -5.45
CA CYS A 49 -4.28 10.18 -6.48
C CYS A 49 -5.70 9.90 -5.94
N TRP A 50 -6.71 10.62 -6.39
CA TRP A 50 -8.03 10.59 -5.78
C TRP A 50 -8.84 9.31 -6.05
N ASP A 51 -8.42 8.47 -6.99
CA ASP A 51 -9.16 7.27 -7.37
C ASP A 51 -8.28 5.99 -7.48
N PRO A 52 -8.86 4.79 -7.20
CA PRO A 52 -8.13 3.52 -7.27
C PRO A 52 -7.49 3.25 -8.63
N TRP A 53 -8.18 3.64 -9.71
CA TRP A 53 -7.73 3.44 -11.08
C TRP A 53 -6.46 4.23 -11.40
N GLU A 54 -6.38 5.47 -10.91
CA GLU A 54 -5.22 6.35 -11.02
C GLU A 54 -4.04 5.80 -10.22
N LEU A 55 -4.27 5.32 -8.99
CA LEU A 55 -3.25 4.67 -8.18
C LEU A 55 -2.63 3.48 -8.94
N ILE A 56 -3.48 2.57 -9.42
CA ILE A 56 -3.04 1.37 -10.15
C ILE A 56 -2.25 1.76 -11.40
N LYS A 57 -2.73 2.74 -12.19
CA LYS A 57 -1.98 3.25 -13.35
C LYS A 57 -0.60 3.79 -12.99
N LYS A 58 -0.49 4.53 -11.88
CA LYS A 58 0.81 5.06 -11.41
C LYS A 58 1.75 3.94 -11.02
N VAL A 59 1.24 2.91 -10.35
CA VAL A 59 2.02 1.74 -9.93
C VAL A 59 2.50 0.94 -11.14
N ILE A 60 1.64 0.70 -12.14
CA ILE A 60 2.03 0.06 -13.40
C ILE A 60 3.13 0.87 -14.10
N ALA A 61 2.94 2.19 -14.24
CA ALA A 61 3.94 3.05 -14.87
C ALA A 61 5.27 3.06 -14.11
N TRP A 62 5.24 2.99 -12.77
CA TRP A 62 6.44 2.82 -11.95
C TRP A 62 7.12 1.48 -12.20
N LYS A 63 6.36 0.38 -12.20
CA LYS A 63 6.85 -0.98 -12.48
C LYS A 63 7.54 -1.07 -13.85
N GLU A 64 6.93 -0.49 -14.88
CA GLU A 64 7.53 -0.47 -16.23
C GLU A 64 8.81 0.37 -16.30
N LYS A 65 8.85 1.52 -15.63
CA LYS A 65 10.08 2.32 -15.51
C LYS A 65 11.18 1.58 -14.75
N ASP A 66 10.80 0.82 -13.73
CA ASP A 66 11.74 0.07 -12.91
C ASP A 66 12.41 -1.07 -13.69
N LYS A 67 11.65 -1.79 -14.53
CA LYS A 67 12.16 -2.81 -15.46
C LYS A 67 13.28 -2.29 -16.37
N LEU A 68 13.16 -1.04 -16.82
CA LEU A 68 14.13 -0.36 -17.69
C LEU A 68 15.27 0.33 -16.93
N GLY A 69 15.18 0.42 -15.60
CA GLY A 69 16.04 1.25 -14.78
C GLY A 69 16.75 0.47 -13.68
N LYS A 70 16.52 0.90 -12.43
CA LYS A 70 17.19 0.36 -11.24
C LYS A 70 16.80 -1.09 -10.93
N GLN A 71 15.68 -1.56 -11.48
CA GLN A 71 15.12 -2.89 -11.22
C GLN A 71 14.96 -3.10 -9.69
N GLU A 72 14.39 -2.15 -8.94
CA GLU A 72 14.13 -2.29 -7.51
C GLU A 72 13.30 -3.53 -7.15
N ILE A 73 12.35 -3.94 -8.01
CA ILE A 73 11.49 -5.11 -7.81
C ILE A 73 11.93 -6.32 -8.64
N CYS A 74 11.89 -7.50 -8.04
CA CYS A 74 12.02 -8.78 -8.73
C CYS A 74 10.89 -9.74 -8.34
N GLU A 75 9.88 -9.88 -9.21
CA GLU A 75 8.73 -10.77 -8.95
C GLU A 75 9.13 -12.25 -8.94
N GLU A 76 10.19 -12.60 -9.68
CA GLU A 76 10.79 -13.95 -9.70
C GLU A 76 11.40 -14.33 -8.33
N ASP A 77 11.90 -13.34 -7.58
CA ASP A 77 12.40 -13.51 -6.21
C ASP A 77 11.27 -13.46 -5.16
N GLY A 78 10.01 -13.33 -5.60
CA GLY A 78 8.83 -13.30 -4.76
C GLY A 78 8.44 -11.93 -4.22
N ASP A 79 9.08 -10.85 -4.69
CA ASP A 79 8.69 -9.48 -4.31
C ASP A 79 7.23 -9.20 -4.70
N GLN A 80 6.52 -8.43 -3.87
CA GLN A 80 5.09 -8.17 -4.04
C GLN A 80 4.79 -6.68 -4.07
N ILE A 81 3.80 -6.30 -4.88
CA ILE A 81 3.23 -4.95 -4.88
C ILE A 81 1.82 -5.01 -4.32
N TRP A 82 1.53 -4.11 -3.38
CA TRP A 82 0.21 -3.94 -2.77
C TRP A 82 -0.26 -2.50 -2.95
N CYS A 83 -1.47 -2.33 -3.44
CA CYS A 83 -2.19 -1.06 -3.43
C CYS A 83 -3.22 -1.07 -2.30
N VAL A 84 -3.17 -0.05 -1.45
CA VAL A 84 -4.05 0.13 -0.29
C VAL A 84 -4.91 1.36 -0.53
N PHE A 85 -6.23 1.21 -0.51
CA PHE A 85 -7.16 2.32 -0.70
C PHE A 85 -8.54 2.04 -0.07
N ASP A 86 -9.22 3.13 0.28
CA ASP A 86 -10.62 3.12 0.72
C ASP A 86 -11.52 2.94 -0.52
N VAL A 87 -12.42 1.96 -0.45
CA VAL A 87 -13.34 1.60 -1.53
C VAL A 87 -14.76 2.06 -1.29
N ASP A 88 -15.13 2.46 -0.08
CA ASP A 88 -16.54 2.57 0.30
C ASP A 88 -17.23 3.68 -0.52
N ALA A 89 -16.65 4.88 -0.55
CA ALA A 89 -17.16 5.98 -1.37
C ALA A 89 -17.05 5.72 -2.90
N PHE A 90 -16.09 4.90 -3.33
CA PHE A 90 -15.91 4.59 -4.75
C PHE A 90 -16.88 3.52 -5.26
N TYR A 91 -17.17 2.52 -4.43
CA TYR A 91 -18.08 1.44 -4.76
C TYR A 91 -19.51 1.95 -4.93
N GLU A 92 -19.95 2.86 -4.06
CA GLU A 92 -21.29 3.46 -4.14
C GLU A 92 -21.48 4.31 -5.40
N ASN A 93 -20.45 5.08 -5.78
CA ASN A 93 -20.58 6.07 -6.86
C ASN A 93 -20.14 5.54 -8.24
N GLN A 94 -19.17 4.64 -8.31
CA GLN A 94 -18.52 4.21 -9.57
C GLN A 94 -18.08 2.72 -9.54
N PRO A 95 -19.00 1.76 -9.33
CA PRO A 95 -18.66 0.34 -9.16
C PRO A 95 -17.98 -0.28 -10.39
N GLU A 96 -18.40 0.09 -11.61
CA GLU A 96 -17.80 -0.43 -12.84
C GLU A 96 -16.34 0.01 -13.02
N LYS A 97 -16.02 1.26 -12.65
CA LYS A 97 -14.65 1.79 -12.73
C LYS A 97 -13.76 1.09 -11.72
N LEU A 98 -14.28 0.79 -10.53
CA LEU A 98 -13.57 0.03 -9.50
C LEU A 98 -13.29 -1.40 -9.95
N LEU A 99 -14.27 -2.10 -10.52
CA LEU A 99 -14.08 -3.46 -11.05
C LEU A 99 -12.99 -3.50 -12.13
N LYS A 100 -13.04 -2.57 -13.09
CA LYS A 100 -11.99 -2.44 -14.11
C LYS A 100 -10.61 -2.19 -13.49
N ALA A 101 -10.54 -1.40 -12.43
CA ALA A 101 -9.28 -1.16 -11.72
C ALA A 101 -8.74 -2.44 -11.09
N ILE A 102 -9.60 -3.22 -10.43
CA ILE A 102 -9.24 -4.50 -9.82
C ILE A 102 -8.75 -5.48 -10.87
N GLU A 103 -9.45 -5.60 -12.00
CA GLU A 103 -9.04 -6.44 -13.13
C GLU A 103 -7.66 -6.02 -13.66
N ASN A 104 -7.47 -4.73 -13.93
CA ASN A 104 -6.19 -4.19 -14.40
C ASN A 104 -5.04 -4.43 -13.40
N ALA A 105 -5.31 -4.34 -12.09
CA ALA A 105 -4.32 -4.65 -11.07
C ALA A 105 -3.93 -6.14 -11.10
N HIS A 106 -4.92 -7.03 -11.19
CA HIS A 106 -4.71 -8.47 -11.24
C HIS A 106 -3.90 -8.88 -12.48
N GLU A 107 -4.23 -8.34 -13.65
CA GLU A 107 -3.47 -8.57 -14.90
C GLU A 107 -2.00 -8.13 -14.80
N ASN A 108 -1.71 -7.15 -13.95
CA ASN A 108 -0.36 -6.62 -13.74
C ASN A 108 0.36 -7.19 -12.50
N ASN A 109 -0.19 -8.25 -11.88
CA ASN A 109 0.32 -8.88 -10.65
C ASN A 109 0.45 -7.88 -9.47
N ILE A 110 -0.50 -6.96 -9.38
CA ILE A 110 -0.62 -5.98 -8.28
C ILE A 110 -1.74 -6.47 -7.36
N LYS A 111 -1.42 -6.64 -6.08
CA LYS A 111 -2.39 -7.03 -5.06
C LYS A 111 -3.12 -5.79 -4.55
N ILE A 112 -4.37 -5.97 -4.15
CA ILE A 112 -5.19 -4.90 -3.58
C ILE A 112 -5.54 -5.27 -2.15
N ALA A 113 -5.40 -4.29 -1.26
CA ALA A 113 -5.94 -4.34 0.10
C ALA A 113 -6.92 -3.18 0.27
N TYR A 114 -8.12 -3.50 0.71
CA TYR A 114 -9.14 -2.52 1.05
C TYR A 114 -8.99 -2.12 2.51
N ILE A 115 -8.99 -0.82 2.78
CA ILE A 115 -9.18 -0.34 4.15
C ILE A 115 -10.68 -0.16 4.37
N ASN A 116 -11.18 -0.79 5.41
CA ASN A 116 -12.54 -0.51 5.89
C ASN A 116 -12.54 0.89 6.51
N GLU A 117 -13.64 1.62 6.37
CA GLU A 117 -13.91 2.94 6.95
C GLU A 117 -13.54 3.14 8.44
N CYS A 118 -13.18 2.11 9.20
CA CYS A 118 -12.74 2.18 10.60
C CYS A 118 -11.22 1.98 10.81
N PHE A 119 -10.39 2.11 9.77
CA PHE A 119 -8.95 1.88 9.90
C PHE A 119 -8.28 2.82 10.93
N GLU A 120 -8.73 4.07 11.02
CA GLU A 120 -8.24 5.04 12.02
C GLU A 120 -8.60 4.62 13.45
N LEU A 121 -9.77 4.01 13.65
CA LEU A 121 -10.17 3.45 14.94
C LEU A 121 -9.27 2.27 15.31
N TRP A 122 -8.98 1.39 14.34
CA TRP A 122 -8.09 0.24 14.57
C TRP A 122 -6.68 0.70 14.94
N ILE A 123 -6.09 1.65 14.20
CA ILE A 123 -4.78 2.22 14.54
C ILE A 123 -4.82 2.83 15.95
N PHE A 124 -5.84 3.62 16.25
CA PHE A 124 -5.97 4.25 17.55
C PHE A 124 -6.02 3.22 18.68
N MET A 125 -6.78 2.13 18.53
CA MET A 125 -6.82 1.04 19.52
C MET A 125 -5.56 0.17 19.54
N HIS A 126 -4.79 0.14 18.45
CA HIS A 126 -3.53 -0.58 18.38
C HIS A 126 -2.44 0.15 19.19
N LEU A 127 -2.47 1.49 19.18
CA LEU A 127 -1.49 2.34 19.85
C LEU A 127 -1.94 2.75 21.27
N GLU A 128 -3.23 2.95 21.50
CA GLU A 128 -3.81 3.39 22.75
C GLU A 128 -4.93 2.47 23.26
N LYS A 129 -5.27 2.58 24.55
CA LYS A 129 -6.41 1.88 25.16
C LYS A 129 -7.49 2.89 25.55
N PRO A 130 -8.45 3.22 24.66
CA PRO A 130 -9.54 4.14 25.01
C PRO A 130 -10.35 3.62 26.20
N THR A 131 -10.64 4.51 27.14
CA THR A 131 -11.53 4.24 28.28
C THR A 131 -12.94 4.81 28.10
N SER A 132 -13.21 5.44 26.96
CA SER A 132 -14.50 6.07 26.64
C SER A 132 -14.83 5.99 25.14
N PRO A 133 -16.11 5.98 24.75
CA PRO A 133 -16.51 6.06 23.34
C PRO A 133 -15.94 7.30 22.64
N ILE A 134 -15.44 7.14 21.42
CA ILE A 134 -14.89 8.25 20.61
C ILE A 134 -15.72 8.36 19.33
N PRO A 135 -16.38 9.51 19.06
CA PRO A 135 -17.08 9.73 17.81
C PRO A 135 -16.13 9.69 16.61
N ARG A 136 -16.57 9.12 15.48
CA ARG A 136 -15.78 8.99 14.23
C ARG A 136 -15.09 10.30 13.81
N LYS A 137 -15.83 11.42 13.83
CA LYS A 137 -15.31 12.77 13.50
C LYS A 137 -14.14 13.23 14.39
N ASN A 138 -13.97 12.64 15.56
CA ASN A 138 -12.90 12.97 16.51
C ASN A 138 -11.67 12.08 16.34
N LEU A 139 -11.78 10.93 15.64
CA LEU A 139 -10.64 10.06 15.32
C LEU A 139 -9.73 10.71 14.28
N GLU A 140 -10.30 11.34 13.26
CA GLU A 140 -9.57 12.05 12.19
C GLU A 140 -8.70 13.20 12.73
N LYS A 141 -9.14 13.83 13.82
CA LYS A 141 -8.41 14.93 14.49
C LYS A 141 -7.36 14.45 15.49
N LYS A 142 -7.43 13.19 15.89
CA LYS A 142 -6.54 12.56 16.88
C LYS A 142 -5.45 11.74 16.22
N ASN A 143 -5.23 11.91 14.92
CA ASN A 143 -4.34 11.08 14.12
C ASN A 143 -3.01 10.82 14.88
N PRO A 144 -2.79 9.59 15.38
CA PRO A 144 -1.66 9.28 16.24
C PRO A 144 -0.34 9.21 15.47
N ALA A 145 -0.33 9.39 14.14
CA ALA A 145 0.88 9.44 13.32
C ALA A 145 1.74 10.71 13.53
N SER A 146 1.39 11.55 14.51
CA SER A 146 2.21 12.67 15.00
C SER A 146 2.95 12.26 16.27
N PHE A 147 3.84 11.27 16.18
CA PHE A 147 4.85 10.99 17.21
C PHE A 147 6.26 11.18 16.65
#